data_AF-A0AAE0L678-F1
#
_entry.id   AF-A0AAE0L678-F1
#
_cell.length_a   1.000
_cell.length_b   1.000
_cell.length_c   1.000
_cell.angle_alpha   90.00
_cell.angle_beta   90.00
_cell.angle_gamma   90.00
#
_symmetry.space_group_name_H-M   'P 1'
#
loop_
_entity.id
_entity.type
_entity.pdbx_description
1 polymer ?
#
loop_
_entity_poly.entity_id
_entity_poly.type
_entity_poly.pdbx_seq_one_letter_code
_entity_poly.pdbx_strand_id
1 'polypeptide(L)'
;MVNTLLMSLPALYNVGVLLFLVCFMYAVIGMSMFGDIEGYEGGYINEHANFWHFGNSLLTVFRIITTDSWGKLLADIMNCNDGGLPNWDDCDIAALPLIYFSTLITLGGSIMLNLIVAIIIDKFIQNANEEGILTGKGYTAESLIVLLRRMHFLEVFQKALKKKVREFQAREELEKVLEGESMHHISGVPDGSDV
;
A
#
# COMPACT_ATOMS: atom_id res chain seq x y z
N MET A 1 -12.13 -22.61 -20.56
CA MET A 1 -11.29 -21.41 -20.34
C MET A 1 -12.14 -20.17 -20.09
N VAL A 2 -13.07 -19.78 -20.98
CA VAL A 2 -13.95 -18.61 -20.74
C VAL A 2 -14.85 -18.76 -19.51
N ASN A 3 -15.42 -19.95 -19.30
CA ASN A 3 -16.28 -20.22 -18.12
C ASN A 3 -15.53 -20.05 -16.78
N THR A 4 -14.23 -20.39 -16.76
CA THR A 4 -13.36 -20.23 -15.58
C THR A 4 -13.07 -18.77 -15.29
N LEU A 5 -12.92 -17.94 -16.33
CA LEU A 5 -12.75 -16.48 -16.19
C LEU A 5 -14.02 -15.80 -15.66
N LEU A 6 -15.19 -16.24 -16.14
CA LEU A 6 -16.49 -15.73 -15.69
C LEU A 6 -16.78 -16.10 -14.23
N MET A 7 -16.27 -17.23 -13.74
CA MET A 7 -16.41 -17.64 -12.33
C MET A 7 -15.50 -16.84 -11.37
N SER A 8 -14.35 -16.34 -11.84
CA SER A 8 -13.44 -15.48 -11.05
C SER A 8 -13.82 -13.98 -11.07
N LEU A 9 -14.65 -13.57 -12.03
CA LEU A 9 -15.11 -12.20 -12.23
C LEU A 9 -15.87 -11.58 -11.03
N PRO A 10 -16.75 -12.30 -10.32
CA PRO A 10 -17.48 -11.77 -9.15
C PRO A 10 -16.56 -11.33 -8.02
N ALA A 11 -15.45 -12.04 -7.80
CA ALA A 11 -14.46 -11.68 -6.78
C ALA A 11 -13.67 -10.41 -7.18
N LEU A 12 -13.40 -10.24 -8.48
CA LEU A 12 -12.69 -9.07 -9.02
C LEU A 12 -13.57 -7.81 -9.09
N TYR A 13 -14.87 -7.98 -9.31
CA TYR A 13 -15.80 -6.89 -9.60
C TYR A 13 -15.78 -5.80 -8.52
N ASN A 14 -15.81 -6.16 -7.24
CA ASN A 14 -15.86 -5.19 -6.14
C ASN A 14 -14.62 -4.31 -6.08
N VAL A 15 -13.43 -4.88 -6.30
CA VAL A 15 -12.17 -4.14 -6.26
C VAL A 15 -11.95 -3.38 -7.57
N GLY A 16 -12.38 -3.95 -8.71
CA GLY A 16 -12.32 -3.28 -10.00
C GLY A 16 -13.21 -2.03 -10.06
N VAL A 17 -14.42 -2.09 -9.49
CA VAL A 17 -15.31 -0.92 -9.37
C VAL A 17 -14.67 0.15 -8.46
N LEU A 18 -14.04 -0.27 -7.36
CA LEU A 18 -13.32 0.67 -6.49
C LEU A 18 -12.18 1.38 -7.24
N LEU A 19 -11.40 0.63 -8.02
CA LEU A 19 -10.35 1.20 -8.86
C LEU A 19 -10.92 2.21 -9.85
N PHE A 20 -12.00 1.84 -10.56
CA PHE A 20 -12.66 2.72 -11.52
C PHE A 20 -13.18 4.01 -10.86
N LEU A 21 -13.76 3.92 -9.66
CA LEU A 21 -14.22 5.09 -8.91
C LEU A 21 -13.07 6.01 -8.50
N VAL A 22 -11.94 5.47 -8.08
CA VAL A 22 -10.74 6.28 -7.79
C VAL A 22 -10.22 6.94 -9.04
N CYS A 23 -10.12 6.22 -10.17
CA CYS A 23 -9.77 6.79 -11.46
C CYS A 23 -10.71 7.94 -11.85
N PHE A 24 -12.01 7.75 -11.65
CA PHE A 24 -13.03 8.76 -11.95
C PHE A 24 -12.83 10.04 -11.11
N MET A 25 -12.67 9.91 -9.80
CA MET A 25 -12.47 11.05 -8.91
C MET A 25 -11.21 11.82 -9.28
N TYR A 26 -10.09 11.11 -9.46
CA TYR A 26 -8.82 11.74 -9.82
C TYR A 26 -8.85 12.32 -11.24
N ALA A 27 -9.58 11.74 -12.19
CA ALA A 27 -9.72 12.32 -13.52
C ALA A 27 -10.43 13.68 -13.48
N VAL A 28 -11.52 13.81 -12.70
CA VAL A 28 -12.21 15.10 -12.54
C VAL A 28 -11.31 16.14 -11.87
N ILE A 29 -10.60 15.75 -10.81
CA ILE A 29 -9.63 16.63 -10.14
C ILE A 29 -8.52 17.03 -11.10
N GLY A 30 -7.95 16.09 -11.84
CA GLY A 30 -6.88 16.33 -12.81
C GLY A 30 -7.30 17.26 -13.94
N MET A 31 -8.51 17.14 -14.47
CA MET A 31 -9.05 18.12 -15.43
C MET A 31 -9.14 19.52 -14.83
N SER A 32 -9.58 19.64 -13.58
CA SER A 32 -9.70 20.95 -12.93
C SER A 32 -8.35 21.61 -12.64
N MET A 33 -7.29 20.81 -12.45
CA MET A 33 -5.95 21.31 -12.10
C MET A 33 -5.04 21.47 -13.31
N PHE A 34 -5.11 20.56 -14.27
CA PHE A 34 -4.15 20.41 -15.37
C PHE A 34 -4.81 20.48 -16.76
N GLY A 35 -6.10 20.81 -16.84
CA GLY A 35 -6.86 20.84 -18.08
C GLY A 35 -6.42 21.89 -19.09
N ASP A 36 -5.77 22.96 -18.63
CA ASP A 36 -5.30 24.06 -19.48
C ASP A 36 -3.81 23.94 -19.85
N ILE A 37 -3.13 22.85 -19.46
CA ILE A 37 -1.71 22.65 -19.77
C ILE A 37 -1.58 22.18 -21.22
N GLU A 38 -0.84 22.94 -22.02
CA GLU A 38 -0.57 22.59 -23.42
C GLU A 38 0.68 21.71 -23.51
N GLY A 39 0.66 20.73 -24.42
CA GLY A 39 1.84 19.91 -24.71
C GLY A 39 2.82 20.66 -25.62
N TYR A 40 4.11 20.45 -25.43
CA TYR A 40 5.16 20.96 -26.31
C TYR A 40 5.84 19.84 -27.11
N GLU A 41 6.58 20.21 -28.14
CA GLU A 41 7.23 19.25 -29.03
C GLU A 41 8.31 18.43 -28.28
N GLY A 42 8.13 17.10 -28.25
CA GLY A 42 9.01 16.21 -27.48
C GLY A 42 8.60 15.98 -26.02
N GLY A 43 7.51 16.61 -25.57
CA GLY A 43 6.89 16.35 -24.27
C GLY A 43 6.17 14.99 -24.18
N TYR A 44 5.96 14.54 -22.95
CA TYR A 44 5.07 13.46 -22.56
C TYR A 44 3.59 13.85 -22.55
N ILE A 45 3.26 15.13 -22.37
CA ILE A 45 1.89 15.63 -22.60
C ILE A 45 1.63 15.68 -24.11
N ASN A 46 0.67 14.89 -24.57
CA ASN A 46 0.29 14.79 -25.99
C ASN A 46 -1.21 14.48 -26.10
N GLU A 47 -1.72 14.35 -27.34
CA GLU A 47 -3.14 14.08 -27.64
C GLU A 47 -3.73 12.88 -26.88
N HIS A 48 -2.91 11.89 -26.49
CA HIS A 48 -3.35 10.68 -25.80
C HIS A 48 -3.07 10.67 -24.29
N ALA A 49 -2.17 11.54 -23.82
CA ALA A 49 -1.76 11.64 -22.42
C ALA A 49 -1.88 13.09 -21.94
N ASN A 50 -3.10 13.52 -21.69
CA ASN A 50 -3.44 14.88 -21.24
C ASN A 50 -4.66 14.88 -20.32
N PHE A 51 -4.93 16.06 -19.75
CA PHE A 51 -6.07 16.32 -18.87
C PHE A 51 -7.13 17.24 -19.50
N TRP A 52 -7.11 17.43 -20.82
CA TRP A 52 -8.00 18.39 -21.52
C TRP A 52 -9.48 17.99 -21.45
N HIS A 53 -9.75 16.69 -21.56
CA HIS A 53 -11.10 16.13 -21.56
C HIS A 53 -11.18 14.89 -20.68
N PHE A 54 -12.39 14.57 -20.24
CA PHE A 54 -12.64 13.49 -19.27
C PHE A 54 -12.08 12.14 -19.73
N GLY A 55 -12.26 11.77 -21.00
CA GLY A 55 -11.77 10.50 -21.53
C GLY A 55 -10.24 10.39 -21.48
N ASN A 56 -9.54 11.42 -21.97
CA ASN A 56 -8.08 11.46 -21.94
C ASN A 56 -7.55 11.52 -20.51
N SER A 57 -8.20 12.29 -19.64
CA SER A 57 -7.84 12.38 -18.23
C SER A 57 -7.99 11.04 -17.52
N LEU A 58 -9.09 10.31 -17.77
CA LEU A 58 -9.31 8.98 -17.20
C LEU A 58 -8.25 7.98 -17.63
N LEU A 59 -7.88 7.98 -18.92
CA LEU A 59 -6.81 7.12 -19.45
C LEU A 59 -5.44 7.51 -18.89
N THR A 60 -5.18 8.80 -18.76
CA THR A 60 -3.94 9.34 -18.18
C THR A 60 -3.81 8.97 -16.71
N VAL A 61 -4.89 9.07 -15.93
CA VAL A 61 -4.92 8.62 -14.53
C VAL A 61 -4.70 7.11 -14.42
N PHE A 62 -5.35 6.32 -15.28
CA PHE A 62 -5.12 4.87 -15.32
C PHE A 62 -3.65 4.54 -15.63
N ARG A 63 -3.04 5.25 -16.58
CA ARG A 63 -1.62 5.13 -16.91
C ARG A 63 -0.73 5.43 -15.70
N ILE A 64 -1.01 6.51 -14.96
CA ILE A 64 -0.26 6.87 -13.75
C ILE A 64 -0.38 5.78 -12.66
N ILE A 65 -1.56 5.20 -12.47
CA ILE A 65 -1.78 4.10 -11.51
C ILE A 65 -0.96 2.87 -11.85
N THR A 66 -0.81 2.55 -13.15
CA THR A 66 0.07 1.48 -13.63
C THR A 66 1.56 1.83 -13.54
N THR A 67 1.89 2.98 -12.96
CA THR A 67 3.23 3.56 -12.81
C THR A 67 4.00 3.71 -14.13
N ASP A 68 3.28 3.79 -15.26
CA ASP A 68 3.91 4.03 -16.55
C ASP A 68 4.14 5.52 -16.77
N SER A 69 5.41 5.89 -16.97
CA SER A 69 5.85 7.21 -17.44
C SER A 69 5.35 8.42 -16.63
N TRP A 70 4.84 8.20 -15.41
CA TRP A 70 4.26 9.23 -14.53
C TRP A 70 5.27 10.33 -14.17
N GLY A 71 6.54 9.97 -13.97
CA GLY A 71 7.57 10.93 -13.57
C GLY A 71 7.90 11.93 -14.68
N LYS A 72 7.76 11.50 -15.94
CA LYS A 72 7.97 12.38 -17.10
C LYS A 72 6.75 13.26 -17.35
N LEU A 73 5.55 12.71 -17.17
CA LEU A 73 4.31 13.50 -17.20
C LEU A 73 4.30 14.57 -16.10
N LEU A 74 4.75 14.23 -14.89
CA LEU A 74 4.90 15.17 -13.79
C LEU A 74 5.94 16.26 -14.11
N ALA A 75 7.07 15.89 -14.70
CA ALA A 75 8.11 16.85 -15.10
C ALA A 75 7.59 17.86 -16.13
N ASP A 76 6.81 17.41 -17.12
CA ASP A 76 6.16 18.28 -18.09
C ASP A 76 5.15 19.23 -17.45
N ILE A 77 4.30 18.72 -16.54
CA ILE A 77 3.32 19.55 -15.81
C ILE A 77 4.01 20.62 -14.95
N MET A 78 5.19 20.30 -14.43
CA MET A 78 5.99 21.22 -13.62
C MET A 78 6.88 22.16 -14.44
N ASN A 79 6.93 22.02 -15.77
CA ASN A 79 7.78 22.84 -16.61
C ASN A 79 7.14 24.23 -16.85
N CYS A 80 7.63 25.25 -16.15
CA CYS A 80 7.09 26.62 -16.22
C CYS A 80 7.46 27.39 -17.50
N ASN A 81 8.39 26.91 -18.33
CA ASN A 81 8.94 27.70 -19.46
C ASN A 81 8.32 27.40 -20.84
N ASP A 82 7.86 26.16 -21.09
CA ASP A 82 7.45 25.71 -22.43
C ASP A 82 6.04 25.07 -22.43
N GLY A 83 5.00 25.84 -22.08
CA GLY A 83 3.60 25.36 -22.14
C GLY A 83 3.00 24.85 -20.81
N GLY A 84 3.70 25.07 -19.70
CA GLY A 84 3.15 24.87 -18.35
C GLY A 84 1.99 25.81 -17.99
N LEU A 85 1.49 25.68 -16.76
CA LEU A 85 0.31 26.41 -16.25
C LEU A 85 0.40 27.94 -16.48
N PRO A 86 -0.58 28.57 -17.16
CA PRO A 86 -0.46 29.94 -17.68
C PRO A 86 -0.60 31.06 -16.64
N ASN A 87 -0.84 30.76 -15.35
CA ASN A 87 -1.28 31.77 -14.37
C ASN A 87 -0.44 31.86 -13.09
N TRP A 88 0.71 31.21 -13.00
CA TRP A 88 1.54 31.22 -11.78
C TRP A 88 2.82 32.01 -12.06
N ASP A 89 2.76 33.32 -11.86
CA ASP A 89 3.90 34.24 -11.97
C ASP A 89 5.08 33.85 -11.06
N ASP A 90 4.90 32.90 -10.15
CA ASP A 90 5.96 32.22 -9.42
C ASP A 90 5.83 30.70 -9.59
N CYS A 91 6.87 30.06 -10.10
CA CYS A 91 7.04 28.60 -10.18
C CYS A 91 7.14 27.93 -8.76
N ASP A 92 6.65 28.62 -7.72
CA ASP A 92 6.73 28.30 -6.29
C ASP A 92 5.67 27.29 -5.82
N ILE A 93 4.61 27.06 -6.60
CA ILE A 93 3.51 26.15 -6.21
C ILE A 93 3.70 24.73 -6.81
N ALA A 94 4.96 24.35 -7.07
CA ALA A 94 5.39 23.00 -7.47
C ALA A 94 4.88 21.86 -6.55
N ALA A 95 4.45 22.18 -5.33
CA ALA A 95 3.93 21.21 -4.38
C ALA A 95 2.58 20.58 -4.80
N LEU A 96 1.71 21.30 -5.51
CA LEU A 96 0.36 20.79 -5.83
C LEU A 96 0.37 19.59 -6.79
N PRO A 97 1.08 19.63 -7.94
CA PRO A 97 1.25 18.45 -8.80
C PRO A 97 1.90 17.29 -8.06
N LEU A 98 2.93 17.55 -7.24
CA LEU A 98 3.62 16.52 -6.47
C LEU A 98 2.69 15.78 -5.50
N ILE A 99 1.85 16.51 -4.77
CA ILE A 99 0.89 15.93 -3.82
C ILE A 99 -0.15 15.11 -4.58
N TYR A 100 -0.69 15.63 -5.70
CA TYR A 100 -1.65 14.91 -6.52
C TYR A 100 -1.09 13.58 -7.04
N PHE A 101 0.10 13.60 -7.67
CA PHE A 101 0.71 12.39 -8.22
C PHE A 101 1.13 11.40 -7.13
N SER A 102 1.70 11.88 -6.02
CA SER A 102 2.12 11.02 -4.90
C SER A 102 0.95 10.28 -4.24
N THR A 103 -0.16 10.99 -4.00
CA THR A 103 -1.36 10.39 -3.40
C THR A 103 -2.03 9.42 -4.36
N LEU A 104 -2.10 9.75 -5.66
CA LEU A 104 -2.63 8.87 -6.71
C LEU A 104 -1.83 7.57 -6.85
N ILE A 105 -0.50 7.65 -6.89
CA ILE A 105 0.37 6.47 -7.02
C ILE A 105 0.26 5.59 -5.78
N THR A 106 0.28 6.18 -4.58
CA THR A 106 0.17 5.42 -3.33
C THR A 106 -1.19 4.72 -3.20
N LEU A 107 -2.29 5.45 -3.44
CA LEU A 107 -3.64 4.93 -3.34
C LEU A 107 -3.95 3.92 -4.46
N GLY A 108 -3.62 4.26 -5.70
CA GLY A 108 -3.78 3.39 -6.86
C GLY A 108 -2.96 2.11 -6.76
N GLY A 109 -1.72 2.21 -6.29
CA GLY A 109 -0.85 1.05 -6.02
C GLY A 109 -1.42 0.13 -4.94
N SER A 110 -2.00 0.69 -3.88
CA SER A 110 -2.66 -0.10 -2.82
C SER A 110 -3.87 -0.88 -3.36
N ILE A 111 -4.67 -0.26 -4.23
CA ILE A 111 -5.83 -0.92 -4.86
C ILE A 111 -5.39 -1.97 -5.88
N MET A 112 -4.37 -1.67 -6.69
CA MET A 112 -3.79 -2.65 -7.63
C MET A 112 -3.18 -3.85 -6.93
N LEU A 113 -2.50 -3.65 -5.79
CA LEU A 113 -1.99 -4.74 -4.97
C LEU A 113 -3.14 -5.59 -4.44
N ASN A 114 -4.23 -4.97 -3.99
CA ASN A 114 -5.43 -5.69 -3.55
C ASN A 114 -6.08 -6.49 -4.69
N LEU A 115 -6.05 -5.99 -5.94
CA LEU A 115 -6.49 -6.75 -7.12
C LEU A 115 -5.62 -7.98 -7.35
N ILE A 116 -4.29 -7.84 -7.29
CA ILE A 116 -3.35 -8.96 -7.47
C ILE A 116 -3.54 -10.00 -6.37
N VAL A 117 -3.64 -9.59 -5.11
CA VAL A 117 -3.88 -10.47 -3.96
C VAL A 117 -5.20 -11.22 -4.11
N ALA A 118 -6.28 -10.53 -4.51
CA ALA A 118 -7.57 -11.17 -4.75
C ALA A 118 -7.48 -12.25 -5.82
N ILE A 119 -6.78 -11.99 -6.92
CA ILE A 119 -6.57 -12.97 -8.00
C ILE A 119 -5.73 -14.15 -7.52
N ILE A 120 -4.64 -13.92 -6.79
CA ILE A 120 -3.78 -14.99 -6.28
C ILE A 120 -4.55 -15.89 -5.30
N ILE A 121 -5.36 -15.30 -4.41
CA ILE A 121 -6.18 -16.06 -3.46
C ILE A 121 -7.22 -16.90 -4.20
N ASP A 122 -7.91 -16.33 -5.18
CA ASP A 122 -8.89 -17.07 -5.98
C ASP A 122 -8.26 -18.25 -6.73
N LYS A 123 -7.05 -18.07 -7.28
CA LYS A 123 -6.27 -19.16 -7.89
C LYS A 123 -5.81 -20.20 -6.88
N PHE A 124 -5.36 -19.78 -5.70
CA PHE A 124 -4.99 -20.70 -4.64
C PHE A 124 -6.19 -21.54 -4.19
N ILE A 125 -7.37 -20.94 -4.03
CA ILE A 125 -8.61 -21.63 -3.67
C ILE A 125 -9.02 -22.62 -4.76
N GLN A 126 -8.94 -22.23 -6.04
CA GLN A 126 -9.23 -23.13 -7.17
C GLN A 126 -8.29 -24.34 -7.18
N ASN A 127 -6.98 -24.12 -7.08
CA ASN A 127 -5.99 -25.20 -7.08
C ASN A 127 -6.16 -26.13 -5.86
N ALA A 128 -6.39 -25.58 -4.68
CA ALA A 128 -6.63 -26.38 -3.48
C ALA A 128 -7.98 -27.14 -3.55
N ASN A 129 -8.97 -26.67 -4.30
CA ASN A 129 -10.21 -27.42 -4.54
C ASN A 129 -9.96 -28.61 -5.47
N GLU A 130 -9.16 -28.42 -6.53
CA GLU A 130 -8.78 -29.44 -7.49
C GLU A 130 -7.92 -30.55 -6.86
N GLU A 131 -7.00 -30.19 -5.96
CA GLU A 131 -6.13 -31.14 -5.24
C GLU A 131 -6.84 -31.90 -4.10
N GLY A 132 -8.14 -31.68 -3.87
CA GLY A 132 -8.83 -32.34 -2.76
C GLY A 132 -8.60 -31.69 -1.39
N ILE A 133 -7.89 -30.56 -1.33
CA ILE A 133 -7.55 -29.87 -0.08
C ILE A 133 -8.77 -29.12 0.47
N LEU A 134 -9.62 -28.54 -0.39
CA LEU A 134 -10.92 -27.98 0.03
C LEU A 134 -12.17 -28.63 -0.60
N THR A 135 -12.04 -29.59 -1.53
CA THR A 135 -13.19 -30.44 -1.89
C THR A 135 -13.40 -31.49 -0.79
N GLY A 136 -14.34 -31.16 0.09
CA GLY A 136 -14.78 -32.04 1.15
C GLY A 136 -15.19 -33.42 0.64
N LYS A 137 -14.31 -34.40 0.84
CA LYS A 137 -14.72 -35.56 1.66
C LYS A 137 -14.87 -35.08 3.10
N GLY A 138 -16.03 -34.50 3.37
CA GLY A 138 -16.59 -34.32 4.71
C GLY A 138 -16.14 -33.07 5.47
N TYR A 139 -17.10 -32.20 5.75
CA TYR A 139 -17.31 -31.81 7.15
C TYR A 139 -17.77 -33.06 7.93
N THR A 140 -16.90 -34.07 8.02
CA THR A 140 -17.03 -35.18 8.97
C THR A 140 -16.51 -34.68 10.31
N ALA A 141 -16.97 -35.26 11.42
CA ALA A 141 -16.53 -34.84 12.76
C ALA A 141 -15.00 -34.75 12.91
N GLU A 142 -14.25 -35.55 12.15
CA GLU A 142 -12.79 -35.54 12.09
C GLU A 142 -12.18 -34.19 11.62
N SER A 143 -12.72 -33.55 10.58
CA SER A 143 -12.20 -32.27 10.10
C SER A 143 -12.55 -31.12 11.06
N LEU A 144 -13.69 -31.21 11.76
CA LEU A 144 -14.04 -30.29 12.84
C LEU A 144 -13.12 -30.45 14.05
N ILE A 145 -12.75 -31.68 14.42
CA ILE A 145 -11.78 -31.97 15.49
C ILE A 145 -10.39 -31.44 15.11
N VAL A 146 -9.96 -31.58 13.85
CA VAL A 146 -8.68 -31.04 13.38
C VAL A 146 -8.69 -29.50 13.38
N LEU A 147 -9.79 -28.87 12.96
CA LEU A 147 -9.96 -27.42 13.01
C LEU A 147 -9.99 -26.90 14.46
N LEU A 148 -10.76 -27.54 15.34
CA LEU A 148 -10.79 -27.21 16.78
C LEU A 148 -9.42 -27.40 17.43
N ARG A 149 -8.68 -28.45 17.06
CA ARG A 149 -7.31 -28.68 17.54
C ARG A 149 -6.34 -27.60 17.05
N ARG A 150 -6.45 -27.15 15.79
CA ARG A 150 -5.65 -26.04 15.26
C ARG A 150 -6.00 -24.71 15.91
N MET A 151 -7.28 -24.45 16.15
CA MET A 151 -7.75 -23.23 16.82
C MET A 151 -7.30 -23.17 18.29
N HIS A 152 -7.47 -24.26 19.03
CA HIS A 152 -6.99 -24.39 20.41
C HIS A 152 -5.46 -24.29 20.51
N PHE A 153 -4.74 -24.91 19.58
CA PHE A 153 -3.28 -24.81 19.52
C PHE A 153 -2.84 -23.35 19.30
N LEU A 154 -3.47 -22.62 18.39
CA LEU A 154 -3.19 -21.22 18.13
C LEU A 154 -3.40 -20.35 19.38
N GLU A 155 -4.47 -20.57 20.15
CA GLU A 155 -4.70 -19.83 21.40
C GLU A 155 -3.64 -20.14 22.46
N VAL A 156 -3.28 -21.42 22.63
CA VAL A 156 -2.24 -21.83 23.58
C VAL A 156 -0.88 -21.29 23.15
N PHE A 157 -0.56 -21.37 21.86
CA PHE A 157 0.68 -20.86 21.30
C PHE A 157 0.77 -19.35 21.43
N GLN A 158 -0.32 -18.61 21.16
CA GLN A 158 -0.37 -17.17 21.38
C GLN A 158 -0.22 -16.80 22.86
N LYS A 159 -0.84 -17.55 23.78
CA LYS A 159 -0.64 -17.35 25.23
C LYS A 159 0.81 -17.61 25.63
N ALA A 160 1.42 -18.67 25.12
CA ALA A 160 2.81 -19.00 25.36
C ALA A 160 3.76 -17.93 24.80
N LEU A 161 3.51 -17.44 23.58
CA LEU A 161 4.26 -16.35 22.98
C LEU A 161 4.11 -15.05 23.78
N LYS A 162 2.88 -14.65 24.13
CA LYS A 162 2.64 -13.46 24.97
C LYS A 162 3.28 -13.56 26.35
N LYS A 163 3.42 -14.78 26.89
CA LYS A 163 4.14 -15.00 28.15
C LYS A 163 5.64 -14.84 27.95
N LYS A 164 6.20 -15.49 26.92
CA LYS A 164 7.64 -15.44 26.61
C LYS A 164 8.11 -14.03 26.25
N VAL A 165 7.30 -13.27 25.52
CA VAL A 165 7.58 -11.87 25.18
C VAL A 165 7.61 -11.00 26.45
N ARG A 166 6.66 -11.17 27.38
CA ARG A 166 6.68 -10.44 28.66
C ARG A 166 7.87 -10.81 29.53
N GLU A 167 8.25 -12.09 29.56
CA GLU A 167 9.44 -12.54 30.27
C GLU A 167 10.73 -11.96 29.66
N PHE A 168 10.78 -11.82 28.33
CA PHE A 168 11.91 -11.19 27.64
C PHE A 168 11.98 -9.68 27.91
N GLN A 169 10.85 -8.98 27.83
CA GLN A 169 10.76 -7.55 28.18
C GLN A 169 11.13 -7.29 29.64
N ALA A 170 10.67 -8.13 30.57
CA ALA A 170 11.01 -7.99 31.98
C ALA A 170 12.50 -8.24 32.26
N ARG A 171 13.15 -9.13 31.49
CA ARG A 171 14.61 -9.36 31.59
C ARG A 171 15.40 -8.17 31.05
N GLU A 172 14.97 -7.61 29.93
CA GLU A 172 15.62 -6.43 29.32
C GLU A 172 15.53 -5.19 30.22
N GLU A 173 14.36 -4.95 30.82
CA GLU A 173 14.18 -3.87 31.80
C GLU A 173 15.06 -4.08 33.06
N LEU A 174 15.18 -5.33 33.54
CA LEU A 174 16.04 -5.65 34.68
C LEU A 174 17.53 -5.46 34.36
N GLU A 175 17.97 -5.83 33.16
CA GLU A 175 19.36 -5.59 32.71
C GLU A 175 19.67 -4.09 32.64
N LYS A 176 18.76 -3.28 32.09
CA LYS A 176 18.90 -1.81 32.07
C LYS A 176 18.97 -1.19 33.47
N VAL A 177 18.18 -1.69 34.43
CA VAL A 177 18.22 -1.23 35.82
C VAL A 177 19.56 -1.58 36.47
N LEU A 178 20.06 -2.81 36.28
CA LEU A 178 21.34 -3.25 36.84
C LEU A 178 22.53 -2.47 36.25
N GLU A 179 22.52 -2.18 34.95
CA GLU A 179 23.54 -1.32 34.32
C GLU A 179 23.45 0.13 34.83
N GLY A 180 22.24 0.66 35.04
CA GLY A 180 22.02 2.00 35.59
C GLY A 180 22.45 2.15 37.06
N GLU A 181 22.21 1.15 37.91
CA GLU A 181 22.67 1.15 39.31
C GLU A 181 24.19 1.04 39.44
N SER A 182 24.86 0.34 38.52
CA SER A 182 26.32 0.21 38.51
C SER A 182 27.04 1.55 38.27
N MET A 183 26.39 2.52 37.61
CA MET A 183 26.95 3.83 37.28
C MET A 183 26.83 4.84 38.45
N HIS A 184 25.86 4.66 39.36
CA HIS A 184 25.67 5.55 40.52
C HIS A 184 26.58 5.21 41.72
N HIS A 185 27.11 3.99 41.82
CA HIS A 185 27.93 3.60 42.96
C HIS A 185 29.42 4.05 42.85
N ILE A 186 29.86 4.57 41.70
CA ILE A 186 31.25 5.02 41.48
C ILE A 186 31.46 6.51 41.84
N SER A 187 30.40 7.32 42.03
CA SER A 187 30.55 8.75 42.37
C SER A 187 30.58 9.05 43.88
N GLY A 188 30.61 8.02 44.74
CA GLY A 188 30.50 8.14 46.19
C GLY A 188 31.74 7.63 46.93
N VAL A 189 32.94 8.09 46.57
CA VAL A 189 34.14 7.92 47.40
C VAL A 189 34.46 9.28 48.02
N PRO A 190 34.19 9.50 49.33
CA PRO A 190 34.77 10.63 50.03
C PRO A 190 36.28 10.42 50.13
N ASP A 191 37.02 11.41 49.64
CA ASP A 191 38.47 11.53 49.77
C ASP A 191 38.88 11.43 51.24
N GLY A 192 39.86 10.58 51.53
CA GLY A 192 40.38 10.37 52.87
C GLY A 192 41.42 11.43 53.20
N SER A 193 41.19 12.19 54.27
CA SER A 193 42.27 12.86 54.99
C SER A 193 41.84 13.17 56.41
N ASP A 194 42.14 12.26 57.34
CA ASP A 194 42.38 12.56 58.75
C ASP A 194 43.15 11.36 59.33
N VAL A 195 44.49 11.45 59.28
CA VAL A 195 45.51 11.15 60.32
C VAL A 195 46.88 11.39 59.69
#